data_AF-A0A090V0U8-F1
#
_entry.id   AF-A0A090V0U8-F1
#
_cell.length_a   1.000
_cell.length_b   1.000
_cell.length_c   1.000
_cell.angle_alpha   90.00
_cell.angle_beta   90.00
_cell.angle_gamma   90.00
#
_symmetry.space_group_name_H-M   'P 1'
#
loop_
_entity.id
_entity.type
_entity.pdbx_description
1 polymer ?
#
loop_
_entity_poly.entity_id
_entity_poly.type
_entity_poly.pdbx_seq_one_letter_code
_entity_poly.pdbx_strand_id
1 'polypeptide(L)'
;MQTFIQGTSFDAINSMAVNYVMDVLDISGSGSKSYPAGCTYQASLLIESVIQAMPTNNPYQVTVSGNVVSWNVATPIRLVVFASPNTGRESDYYGFSLYSYDGNGNRTIKLAPDFTPFCLVSVIDVPPGSQNIASSIPLGQKIVTFIRARDGDARMPTSFYQQYNAGGNYGFSFVQTGGMTQTGCRMYIFSNYLVNIPTHGFFLYRDGAMVWHSNCLPLNMRLLEGDATSGSPVAVTPGITSGIYIPQDPSNPQYGGYLNMNCSSAGISGGVWKASSAVVYSSRIISSSEASAFKPWAISGRVGLIDSSIYDQYYPYA
;
A
#
# COMPACT_ATOMS: atom_id res chain seq x y z
N MET A 1 -27.23 8.68 -7.15
CA MET A 1 -26.87 8.05 -8.44
C MET A 1 -26.12 6.77 -8.13
N GLN A 2 -26.40 5.68 -8.84
CA GLN A 2 -25.70 4.40 -8.73
C GLN A 2 -25.12 4.07 -10.10
N THR A 3 -23.96 3.42 -10.16
CA THR A 3 -23.41 2.91 -11.42
C THR A 3 -22.87 1.53 -11.19
N PHE A 4 -23.47 0.56 -11.87
CA PHE A 4 -23.15 -0.84 -11.71
C PHE A 4 -22.08 -1.27 -12.70
N ILE A 5 -21.12 -2.07 -12.25
CA ILE A 5 -20.22 -2.75 -13.17
C ILE A 5 -21.03 -3.78 -13.96
N GLN A 6 -20.83 -3.83 -15.27
CA GLN A 6 -21.55 -4.75 -16.15
C GLN A 6 -21.46 -6.19 -15.62
N GLY A 7 -22.62 -6.84 -15.47
CA GLY A 7 -22.70 -8.22 -14.95
C GLY A 7 -22.65 -8.35 -13.43
N THR A 8 -22.70 -7.23 -12.68
CA THR A 8 -22.65 -7.24 -11.21
C THR A 8 -23.74 -6.35 -10.60
N SER A 9 -24.04 -6.55 -9.31
CA SER A 9 -24.83 -5.62 -8.48
C SER A 9 -23.97 -4.58 -7.77
N PHE A 10 -22.70 -4.46 -8.15
CA PHE A 10 -21.73 -3.65 -7.45
C PHE A 10 -21.80 -2.18 -7.88
N ASP A 11 -22.12 -1.30 -6.93
CA ASP A 11 -22.24 0.14 -7.16
C ASP A 11 -20.86 0.82 -7.08
N ALA A 12 -20.19 0.90 -8.24
CA ALA A 12 -18.85 1.46 -8.37
C ALA A 12 -18.77 2.90 -7.87
N ILE A 13 -19.76 3.74 -8.18
CA ILE A 13 -19.76 5.14 -7.73
C ILE A 13 -19.90 5.23 -6.22
N ASN A 14 -20.79 4.46 -5.59
CA ASN A 14 -20.97 4.56 -4.14
C ASN A 14 -19.89 3.85 -3.33
N SER A 15 -19.14 2.95 -3.95
CA SER A 15 -17.96 2.32 -3.35
C SER A 15 -16.71 3.21 -3.30
N MET A 16 -16.66 4.28 -4.11
CA MET A 16 -15.51 5.19 -4.16
C MET A 16 -15.34 5.93 -2.82
N ALA A 17 -14.12 5.90 -2.29
CA ALA A 17 -13.70 6.78 -1.22
C ALA A 17 -13.14 8.10 -1.79
N VAL A 18 -13.23 9.16 -0.99
CA VAL A 18 -12.62 10.47 -1.28
C VAL A 18 -11.13 10.52 -0.91
N ASN A 19 -10.43 9.40 -1.08
CA ASN A 19 -8.99 9.25 -0.82
C ASN A 19 -8.31 8.79 -2.12
N TYR A 20 -7.61 9.71 -2.78
CA TYR A 20 -6.98 9.46 -4.07
C TYR A 20 -5.48 9.27 -3.92
N VAL A 21 -4.91 8.33 -4.67
CA VAL A 21 -3.46 8.24 -4.80
C VAL A 21 -3.01 9.36 -5.73
N MET A 22 -2.42 10.41 -5.14
CA MET A 22 -1.91 11.55 -5.88
C MET A 22 -0.57 11.21 -6.54
N ASP A 23 0.26 10.43 -5.85
CA ASP A 23 1.57 10.07 -6.34
C ASP A 23 2.08 8.75 -5.78
N VAL A 24 2.98 8.14 -6.55
CA VAL A 24 3.81 7.01 -6.14
C VAL A 24 5.23 7.36 -6.58
N LEU A 25 6.10 7.57 -5.61
CA LEU A 25 7.46 8.05 -5.83
C LEU A 25 8.48 7.00 -5.38
N ASP A 26 9.48 6.75 -6.22
CA ASP A 26 10.72 6.14 -5.77
C ASP A 26 11.56 7.23 -5.10
N ILE A 27 11.78 7.11 -3.79
CA ILE A 27 12.48 8.13 -2.98
C ILE A 27 13.76 7.57 -2.38
N SER A 28 14.78 8.42 -2.27
CA SER A 28 16.06 8.13 -1.63
C SER A 28 16.64 9.39 -0.98
N GLY A 29 17.33 9.25 0.15
CA GLY A 29 17.95 10.39 0.86
C GLY A 29 16.90 11.37 1.38
N SER A 30 17.29 12.65 1.47
CA SER A 30 16.38 13.73 1.88
C SER A 30 15.73 14.39 0.67
N GLY A 31 14.44 14.68 0.76
CA GLY A 31 13.72 15.40 -0.28
C GLY A 31 12.34 15.88 0.16
N SER A 32 11.68 16.64 -0.70
CA SER A 32 10.30 17.06 -0.52
C SER A 32 9.60 17.28 -1.85
N LYS A 33 8.27 17.22 -1.82
CA LYS A 33 7.41 17.55 -2.95
C LYS A 33 6.17 18.30 -2.47
N SER A 34 5.84 19.37 -3.17
CA SER A 34 4.61 20.13 -2.95
C SER A 34 3.50 19.60 -3.85
N TYR A 35 2.29 19.55 -3.31
CA TYR A 35 1.07 19.15 -3.99
C TYR A 35 0.08 20.31 -4.05
N PRO A 36 -1.02 20.20 -4.83
CA PRO A 36 -2.04 21.24 -4.88
C PRO A 36 -2.58 21.64 -3.49
N ALA A 37 -2.99 22.89 -3.33
CA ALA A 37 -3.70 23.32 -2.12
C ALA A 37 -5.13 22.75 -2.09
N GLY A 38 -5.78 22.83 -0.92
CA GLY A 38 -7.19 22.42 -0.79
C GLY A 38 -7.42 20.92 -0.63
N CYS A 39 -6.37 20.16 -0.31
CA CYS A 39 -6.46 18.75 0.09
C CYS A 39 -5.73 18.53 1.41
N THR A 40 -6.15 17.50 2.12
CA THR A 40 -5.41 16.90 3.23
C THR A 40 -4.57 15.76 2.68
N TYR A 41 -3.27 15.74 3.01
CA TYR A 41 -2.33 14.76 2.50
C TYR A 41 -1.97 13.71 3.55
N GLN A 42 -1.80 12.47 3.10
CA GLN A 42 -1.28 11.37 3.89
C GLN A 42 -0.21 10.62 3.09
N ALA A 43 0.61 9.83 3.77
CA ALA A 43 1.67 9.08 3.14
C ALA A 43 1.81 7.68 3.73
N SER A 44 2.08 6.69 2.87
CA SER A 44 2.46 5.32 3.22
C SER A 44 3.82 4.99 2.63
N LEU A 45 4.61 4.21 3.36
CA LEU A 45 5.93 3.74 2.97
C LEU A 45 5.87 2.25 2.62
N LEU A 46 6.44 1.90 1.47
CA LEU A 46 6.64 0.54 1.01
C LEU A 46 8.15 0.28 0.96
N ILE A 47 8.65 -0.47 1.95
CA ILE A 47 10.07 -0.86 2.05
C ILE A 47 10.20 -2.28 1.52
N GLU A 48 10.64 -2.36 0.27
CA GLU A 48 10.54 -3.55 -0.58
C GLU A 48 11.86 -4.33 -0.72
N SER A 49 12.93 -3.78 -0.18
CA SER A 49 14.24 -4.41 -0.15
C SER A 49 14.66 -4.74 1.27
N VAL A 50 15.43 -5.82 1.41
CA VAL A 50 16.08 -6.16 2.68
C VAL A 50 17.01 -5.01 3.07
N ILE A 51 16.90 -4.54 4.30
CA ILE A 51 17.74 -3.46 4.82
C ILE A 51 19.09 -4.07 5.16
N GLN A 52 20.07 -3.89 4.28
CA GLN A 52 21.39 -4.51 4.38
C GLN A 52 22.34 -3.79 5.33
N ALA A 53 22.11 -2.50 5.63
CA ALA A 53 22.94 -1.70 6.51
C ALA A 53 22.25 -1.44 7.85
N MET A 54 22.95 -1.70 8.95
CA MET A 54 22.46 -1.41 10.30
C MET A 54 22.42 0.11 10.51
N PRO A 55 21.24 0.73 10.65
CA PRO A 55 21.13 2.17 10.69
C PRO A 55 21.61 2.74 12.03
N THR A 56 22.24 3.91 11.99
CA THR A 56 22.76 4.63 13.17
C THR A 56 21.76 5.65 13.75
N ASN A 57 20.62 5.87 13.09
CA ASN A 57 19.47 6.68 13.49
C ASN A 57 18.17 6.07 12.92
N ASN A 58 16.98 6.63 13.20
CA ASN A 58 15.77 6.19 12.49
C ASN A 58 15.91 6.58 11.01
N PRO A 59 16.04 5.59 10.10
CA PRO A 59 16.38 5.88 8.72
C PRO A 59 15.16 6.15 7.85
N TYR A 60 13.93 6.17 8.39
CA TYR A 60 12.71 6.33 7.60
C TYR A 60 11.78 7.38 8.23
N GLN A 61 11.95 8.63 7.80
CA GLN A 61 11.14 9.75 8.27
C GLN A 61 10.31 10.31 7.13
N VAL A 62 9.01 10.45 7.35
CA VAL A 62 8.09 11.13 6.44
C VAL A 62 7.19 12.06 7.22
N THR A 63 7.20 13.33 6.83
CA THR A 63 6.41 14.40 7.44
C THR A 63 5.53 15.04 6.39
N VAL A 64 4.27 15.27 6.75
CA VAL A 64 3.33 16.03 5.92
C VAL A 64 3.02 17.33 6.66
N SER A 65 3.26 18.47 6.01
CA SER A 65 2.97 19.80 6.53
C SER A 65 2.22 20.60 5.48
N GLY A 66 0.93 20.84 5.72
CA GLY A 66 0.05 21.41 4.71
C GLY A 66 0.01 20.56 3.44
N ASN A 67 0.43 21.15 2.32
CA ASN A 67 0.52 20.50 1.02
C ASN A 67 1.93 20.00 0.66
N VAL A 68 2.87 20.00 1.61
CA VAL A 68 4.24 19.54 1.39
C VAL A 68 4.45 18.19 2.08
N VAL A 69 4.91 17.20 1.31
CA VAL A 69 5.38 15.93 1.84
C VAL A 69 6.91 15.92 1.77
N SER A 70 7.55 15.77 2.91
CA SER A 70 9.00 15.71 3.05
C SER A 70 9.43 14.34 3.56
N TRP A 71 10.58 13.87 3.09
CA TRP A 71 11.13 12.59 3.48
C TRP A 71 12.64 12.68 3.76
N ASN A 72 13.10 11.77 4.60
CA ASN A 72 14.52 11.45 4.78
C ASN A 72 14.61 9.92 4.96
N VAL A 73 15.13 9.25 3.93
CA VAL A 73 15.16 7.78 3.85
C VAL A 73 16.57 7.27 3.55
N ALA A 74 17.06 6.30 4.32
CA ALA A 74 18.43 5.80 4.16
C ALA A 74 18.63 4.84 2.99
N THR A 75 17.54 4.27 2.46
CA THR A 75 17.56 3.36 1.33
C THR A 75 16.48 3.75 0.34
N PRO A 76 16.64 3.44 -0.96
CA PRO A 76 15.58 3.61 -1.93
C PRO A 76 14.33 2.83 -1.53
N ILE A 77 13.20 3.54 -1.37
CA ILE A 77 11.91 2.96 -1.02
C ILE A 77 10.80 3.64 -1.83
N ARG A 78 9.59 3.07 -1.81
CA ARG A 78 8.43 3.68 -2.44
C ARG A 78 7.59 4.46 -1.43
N LEU A 79 7.27 5.69 -1.79
CA LEU A 79 6.36 6.57 -1.06
C LEU A 79 5.06 6.71 -1.84
N VAL A 80 3.96 6.32 -1.21
CA VAL A 80 2.62 6.52 -1.77
C VAL A 80 1.99 7.72 -1.07
N VAL A 81 1.61 8.74 -1.84
CA VAL A 81 0.97 9.95 -1.32
C VAL A 81 -0.50 9.96 -1.66
N PHE A 82 -1.32 10.16 -0.64
CA PHE A 82 -2.77 10.23 -0.74
C PHE A 82 -3.23 11.65 -0.55
N ALA A 83 -4.29 12.01 -1.26
CA ALA A 83 -4.97 13.28 -1.13
C ALA A 83 -6.46 13.03 -0.85
N SER A 84 -6.97 13.70 0.17
CA SER A 84 -8.40 13.82 0.42
C SER A 84 -8.79 15.27 0.16
N PRO A 85 -9.62 15.57 -0.84
CA PRO A 85 -10.09 16.94 -1.10
C PRO A 85 -10.76 17.49 0.16
N ASN A 86 -10.41 18.72 0.53
CA ASN A 86 -11.04 19.37 1.67
C ASN A 86 -12.52 19.63 1.34
N THR A 87 -13.36 19.59 2.36
CA THR A 87 -14.76 19.99 2.24
C THR A 87 -14.86 21.39 1.60
N GLY A 88 -15.69 21.51 0.56
CA GLY A 88 -15.89 22.71 -0.24
C GLY A 88 -14.96 22.84 -1.46
N ARG A 89 -13.96 21.95 -1.63
CA ARG A 89 -13.07 21.97 -2.80
C ARG A 89 -13.85 21.68 -4.07
N GLU A 90 -13.55 22.46 -5.11
CA GLU A 90 -14.05 22.29 -6.48
C GLU A 90 -12.95 21.76 -7.38
N SER A 91 -13.35 20.98 -8.39
CA SER A 91 -12.45 20.63 -9.48
C SER A 91 -12.20 21.87 -10.32
N ASP A 92 -10.96 22.04 -10.77
CA ASP A 92 -10.64 23.10 -11.73
C ASP A 92 -11.02 22.68 -13.18
N TYR A 93 -11.58 21.48 -13.34
CA TYR A 93 -12.06 20.96 -14.62
C TYR A 93 -13.47 21.47 -14.96
N TYR A 94 -13.58 22.16 -16.10
CA TYR A 94 -14.84 22.73 -16.61
C TYR A 94 -15.86 21.71 -17.15
N GLY A 95 -15.55 20.40 -17.11
CA GLY A 95 -16.45 19.34 -17.57
C GLY A 95 -17.18 18.64 -16.43
N PHE A 96 -17.36 17.33 -16.57
CA PHE A 96 -18.05 16.53 -15.56
C PHE A 96 -17.22 16.40 -14.28
N SER A 97 -17.84 16.77 -13.16
CA SER A 97 -17.36 16.50 -11.80
C SER A 97 -18.51 15.97 -10.96
N LEU A 98 -18.27 14.86 -10.25
CA LEU A 98 -19.21 14.27 -9.31
C LEU A 98 -18.81 14.66 -7.89
N TYR A 99 -19.80 15.06 -7.09
CA TYR A 99 -19.62 15.47 -5.70
C TYR A 99 -20.39 14.55 -4.74
N SER A 100 -19.81 14.33 -3.56
CA SER A 100 -20.50 13.80 -2.38
C SER A 100 -20.88 14.94 -1.45
N TYR A 101 -21.93 14.75 -0.65
CA TYR A 101 -22.39 15.70 0.35
C TYR A 101 -22.40 15.05 1.72
N ASP A 102 -21.86 15.73 2.73
CA ASP A 102 -21.96 15.26 4.12
C ASP A 102 -23.38 15.49 4.70
N GLY A 103 -23.61 15.04 5.93
CA GLY A 103 -24.90 15.21 6.61
C GLY A 103 -25.31 16.66 6.87
N ASN A 104 -24.37 17.61 6.72
CA ASN A 104 -24.60 19.04 6.84
C ASN A 104 -24.75 19.73 5.47
N GLY A 105 -24.77 18.96 4.38
CA GLY A 105 -24.91 19.48 3.01
C GLY A 105 -23.63 20.07 2.43
N ASN A 106 -22.47 19.88 3.06
CA ASN A 106 -21.22 20.36 2.50
C ASN A 106 -20.73 19.44 1.39
N ARG A 107 -20.32 20.02 0.26
CA ARG A 107 -19.83 19.29 -0.92
C ARG A 107 -18.35 18.90 -0.79
N THR A 108 -17.99 17.73 -1.30
CA THR A 108 -16.62 17.25 -1.48
C THR A 108 -16.51 16.54 -2.83
N ILE A 109 -15.43 16.78 -3.58
CA ILE A 109 -15.21 16.10 -4.87
C ILE A 109 -15.15 14.60 -4.64
N LYS A 110 -15.97 13.85 -5.38
CA LYS A 110 -16.03 12.39 -5.37
C LYS A 110 -15.37 11.77 -6.60
N LEU A 111 -15.52 12.40 -7.76
CA LEU A 111 -14.82 11.99 -8.97
C LEU A 111 -14.69 13.18 -9.92
N ALA A 112 -13.48 13.48 -10.35
CA ALA A 112 -13.20 14.45 -11.39
C ALA A 112 -11.87 14.06 -12.08
N PRO A 113 -11.55 14.56 -13.29
CA PRO A 113 -10.30 14.18 -13.97
C PRO A 113 -9.02 14.55 -13.20
N ASP A 114 -9.09 15.54 -12.31
CA ASP A 114 -8.02 15.91 -11.38
C ASP A 114 -7.97 15.03 -10.12
N PHE A 115 -9.02 14.25 -9.85
CA PHE A 115 -9.14 13.33 -8.73
C PHE A 115 -9.69 11.97 -9.21
N THR A 116 -8.84 11.23 -9.92
CA THR A 116 -9.16 9.89 -10.44
C THR A 116 -8.67 8.82 -9.47
N PRO A 117 -9.50 7.86 -9.06
CA PRO A 117 -9.06 6.79 -8.18
C PRO A 117 -8.11 5.85 -8.92
N PHE A 118 -7.12 5.31 -8.18
CA PHE A 118 -6.41 4.14 -8.65
C PHE A 118 -7.39 2.97 -8.73
N CYS A 119 -7.27 2.15 -9.76
CA CYS A 119 -8.20 1.06 -10.02
C CYS A 119 -7.50 -0.28 -9.88
N LEU A 120 -8.23 -1.30 -9.41
CA LEU A 120 -7.73 -2.67 -9.36
C LEU A 120 -7.46 -3.16 -10.79
N VAL A 121 -6.23 -3.58 -11.05
CA VAL A 121 -5.81 -4.08 -12.35
C VAL A 121 -5.62 -5.59 -12.35
N SER A 122 -5.13 -6.15 -11.26
CA SER A 122 -4.83 -7.57 -11.16
C SER A 122 -4.86 -8.05 -9.72
N VAL A 123 -5.22 -9.31 -9.55
CA VAL A 123 -5.11 -10.07 -8.30
C VAL A 123 -4.29 -11.31 -8.60
N ILE A 124 -3.29 -11.59 -7.77
CA ILE A 124 -2.34 -12.70 -7.98
C ILE A 124 -2.22 -13.49 -6.68
N ASP A 125 -2.39 -14.80 -6.75
CA ASP A 125 -2.03 -15.70 -5.65
C ASP A 125 -0.56 -16.13 -5.81
N VAL A 126 0.27 -15.65 -4.90
CA VAL A 126 1.71 -15.88 -4.82
C VAL A 126 1.95 -17.15 -4.01
N PRO A 127 2.50 -18.23 -4.59
CA PRO A 127 2.80 -19.45 -3.85
C PRO A 127 3.90 -19.23 -2.79
N PRO A 128 4.07 -20.15 -1.83
CA PRO A 128 5.20 -20.10 -0.91
C PRO A 128 6.55 -20.30 -1.63
N GLY A 129 7.62 -19.72 -1.07
CA GLY A 129 8.98 -19.84 -1.58
C GLY A 129 9.43 -18.71 -2.51
N SER A 130 10.69 -18.78 -2.94
CA SER A 130 11.28 -17.79 -3.85
C SER A 130 10.71 -17.90 -5.27
N GLN A 131 10.32 -16.78 -5.86
CA GLN A 131 9.80 -16.73 -7.22
C GLN A 131 9.81 -15.33 -7.80
N ASN A 132 9.72 -15.28 -9.13
CA ASN A 132 9.51 -14.05 -9.89
C ASN A 132 8.16 -14.12 -10.59
N ILE A 133 7.35 -13.09 -10.42
CA ILE A 133 6.03 -12.98 -11.06
C ILE A 133 6.04 -11.72 -11.92
N ALA A 134 5.73 -11.86 -13.21
CA ALA A 134 5.55 -10.72 -14.10
C ALA A 134 4.08 -10.30 -14.11
N SER A 135 3.82 -9.00 -14.15
CA SER A 135 2.48 -8.44 -14.41
C SER A 135 2.33 -8.01 -15.86
N SER A 136 1.10 -7.71 -16.26
CA SER A 136 0.79 -7.10 -17.55
C SER A 136 0.86 -5.57 -17.53
N ILE A 137 1.27 -4.96 -16.41
CA ILE A 137 1.24 -3.50 -16.23
C ILE A 137 2.53 -2.91 -16.82
N PRO A 138 2.44 -2.01 -17.81
CA PRO A 138 3.62 -1.36 -18.37
C PRO A 138 4.39 -0.54 -17.33
N LEU A 139 5.72 -0.57 -17.43
CA LEU A 139 6.58 0.33 -16.66
C LEU A 139 6.27 1.80 -17.00
N GLY A 140 6.31 2.66 -16.00
CA GLY A 140 5.95 4.08 -16.10
C GLY A 140 4.50 4.38 -15.69
N GLN A 141 3.65 3.35 -15.56
CA GLN A 141 2.39 3.48 -14.85
C GLN A 141 2.64 3.41 -13.34
N LYS A 142 1.92 4.20 -12.56
CA LYS A 142 2.06 4.19 -11.09
C LYS A 142 1.31 2.98 -10.53
N ILE A 143 1.92 2.29 -9.56
CA ILE A 143 1.29 1.13 -8.92
C ILE A 143 1.38 1.18 -7.40
N VAL A 144 0.34 0.71 -6.73
CA VAL A 144 0.34 0.38 -5.31
C VAL A 144 -0.22 -1.03 -5.13
N THR A 145 0.40 -1.81 -4.24
CA THR A 145 0.00 -3.19 -4.01
C THR A 145 -0.38 -3.44 -2.58
N PHE A 146 -1.25 -4.41 -2.37
CA PHE A 146 -1.66 -4.89 -1.06
C PHE A 146 -1.55 -6.39 -1.01
N ILE A 147 -1.21 -6.94 0.16
CA ILE A 147 -1.10 -8.36 0.38
C ILE A 147 -1.94 -8.81 1.57
N ARG A 148 -2.44 -10.04 1.49
CA ARG A 148 -3.02 -10.76 2.62
C ARG A 148 -2.75 -12.26 2.54
N ALA A 149 -3.13 -12.99 3.58
CA ALA A 149 -3.14 -14.44 3.56
C ALA A 149 -3.99 -14.94 2.40
N ARG A 150 -3.55 -15.99 1.72
CA ARG A 150 -4.37 -16.67 0.72
C ARG A 150 -5.62 -17.25 1.38
N ASP A 151 -6.68 -17.41 0.62
CA ASP A 151 -7.90 -18.00 1.15
C ASP A 151 -7.67 -19.45 1.62
N GLY A 152 -8.20 -19.79 2.79
CA GLY A 152 -7.90 -21.05 3.49
C GLY A 152 -6.58 -21.05 4.29
N ASP A 153 -5.74 -20.03 4.17
CA ASP A 153 -4.53 -19.88 5.00
C ASP A 153 -4.84 -19.09 6.27
N ALA A 154 -4.86 -19.78 7.41
CA ALA A 154 -5.20 -19.20 8.71
C ALA A 154 -4.02 -18.47 9.40
N ARG A 155 -3.02 -18.00 8.65
CA ARG A 155 -1.78 -17.40 9.18
C ARG A 155 -1.64 -15.94 8.78
N MET A 156 -0.75 -15.24 9.47
CA MET A 156 -0.23 -13.92 9.06
C MET A 156 0.94 -14.15 8.08
N PRO A 157 0.82 -13.82 6.78
CA PRO A 157 1.89 -14.08 5.81
C PRO A 157 3.07 -13.12 5.97
N THR A 158 4.28 -13.67 5.97
CA THR A 158 5.51 -12.90 5.83
C THR A 158 5.89 -12.89 4.37
N SER A 159 5.35 -11.94 3.61
CA SER A 159 5.61 -11.85 2.16
C SER A 159 5.85 -10.39 1.77
N PHE A 160 6.91 -10.13 1.03
CA PHE A 160 7.18 -8.86 0.38
C PHE A 160 8.15 -9.11 -0.75
N TYR A 161 8.20 -8.17 -1.70
CA TYR A 161 8.89 -8.36 -2.97
C TYR A 161 9.80 -7.17 -3.27
N GLN A 162 10.76 -7.40 -4.15
CA GLN A 162 11.48 -6.35 -4.88
C GLN A 162 10.90 -6.21 -6.29
N GLN A 163 10.79 -4.98 -6.80
CA GLN A 163 10.37 -4.77 -8.18
C GLN A 163 11.52 -5.00 -9.16
N TYR A 164 11.21 -5.53 -10.33
CA TYR A 164 12.16 -5.66 -11.44
C TYR A 164 11.48 -5.36 -12.78
N ASN A 165 12.30 -5.05 -13.80
CA ASN A 165 11.82 -4.88 -15.16
C ASN A 165 11.59 -6.24 -15.82
N ALA A 166 10.32 -6.62 -16.00
CA ALA A 166 9.91 -7.85 -16.67
C ALA A 166 9.62 -7.60 -18.16
N GLY A 167 10.65 -7.18 -18.91
CA GLY A 167 10.54 -6.96 -20.36
C GLY A 167 9.62 -5.79 -20.75
N GLY A 168 9.67 -4.68 -20.00
CA GLY A 168 8.84 -3.49 -20.22
C GLY A 168 7.61 -3.41 -19.31
N ASN A 169 7.34 -4.47 -18.54
CA ASN A 169 6.28 -4.50 -17.52
C ASN A 169 6.83 -4.57 -16.10
N TYR A 170 6.00 -4.28 -15.10
CA TYR A 170 6.32 -4.51 -13.70
C TYR A 170 6.46 -6.01 -13.41
N GLY A 171 7.59 -6.39 -12.82
CA GLY A 171 7.83 -7.70 -12.21
C GLY A 171 8.04 -7.59 -10.70
N PHE A 172 7.67 -8.66 -9.99
CA PHE A 172 7.77 -8.79 -8.54
C PHE A 172 8.62 -10.00 -8.18
N SER A 173 9.74 -9.78 -7.50
CA SER A 173 10.66 -10.81 -7.04
C SER A 173 10.44 -11.05 -5.55
N PHE A 174 9.83 -12.19 -5.21
CA PHE A 174 9.69 -12.67 -3.85
C PHE A 174 10.90 -13.53 -3.55
N VAL A 175 11.77 -13.07 -2.65
CA VAL A 175 13.02 -13.76 -2.35
C VAL A 175 13.02 -14.21 -0.89
N GLN A 176 13.34 -15.49 -0.69
CA GLN A 176 13.69 -16.06 0.61
C GLN A 176 15.21 -15.99 0.80
N THR A 177 15.66 -15.17 1.75
CA THR A 177 17.08 -15.02 2.14
C THR A 177 17.22 -14.90 3.65
N GLY A 178 18.35 -15.35 4.21
CA GLY A 178 18.86 -14.93 5.53
C GLY A 178 17.85 -14.84 6.68
N GLY A 179 17.08 -15.90 6.95
CA GLY A 179 16.11 -15.92 8.05
C GLY A 179 14.71 -15.42 7.71
N MET A 180 14.47 -14.98 6.46
CA MET A 180 13.14 -14.65 5.95
C MET A 180 12.48 -15.87 5.32
N THR A 181 11.20 -16.13 5.61
CA THR A 181 10.42 -17.17 4.95
C THR A 181 9.31 -16.55 4.09
N GLN A 182 9.26 -16.87 2.80
CA GLN A 182 8.17 -16.44 1.91
C GLN A 182 7.00 -17.43 2.06
N THR A 183 5.98 -17.07 2.84
CA THR A 183 4.85 -17.96 3.15
C THR A 183 3.80 -18.05 2.04
N GLY A 184 3.93 -17.21 1.01
CA GLY A 184 2.90 -16.98 0.00
C GLY A 184 1.83 -16.01 0.50
N CYS A 185 1.17 -15.34 -0.44
CA CYS A 185 0.14 -14.33 -0.16
C CYS A 185 -0.80 -14.17 -1.36
N ARG A 186 -1.96 -13.55 -1.14
CA ARG A 186 -2.77 -12.96 -2.20
C ARG A 186 -2.37 -11.51 -2.35
N MET A 187 -2.05 -11.07 -3.56
CA MET A 187 -1.59 -9.72 -3.87
C MET A 187 -2.58 -9.02 -4.79
N TYR A 188 -3.04 -7.83 -4.37
CA TYR A 188 -3.84 -6.91 -5.16
C TYR A 188 -2.95 -5.84 -5.75
N ILE A 189 -3.09 -5.55 -7.05
CA ILE A 189 -2.34 -4.51 -7.74
C ILE A 189 -3.30 -3.45 -8.24
N PHE A 190 -3.12 -2.22 -7.74
CA PHE A 190 -3.86 -1.05 -8.17
C PHE A 190 -2.96 -0.12 -8.98
N SER A 191 -3.51 0.52 -10.00
CA SER A 191 -2.77 1.42 -10.88
C SER A 191 -3.65 2.54 -11.44
N ASN A 192 -3.00 3.55 -12.02
CA ASN A 192 -3.61 4.49 -12.96
C ASN A 192 -3.74 3.91 -14.38
N TYR A 193 -3.19 2.71 -14.64
CA TYR A 193 -3.47 1.92 -15.84
C TYR A 193 -4.87 1.30 -15.78
N LEU A 194 -5.63 1.39 -16.88
CA LEU A 194 -7.00 0.87 -16.94
C LEU A 194 -7.06 -0.49 -17.66
N VAL A 195 -7.91 -1.38 -17.16
CA VAL A 195 -8.20 -2.71 -17.73
C VAL A 195 -9.70 -2.95 -17.76
N ASN A 196 -10.14 -3.95 -18.53
CA ASN A 196 -11.56 -4.32 -18.67
C ASN A 196 -12.43 -3.15 -19.17
N ILE A 197 -11.89 -2.37 -20.10
CA ILE A 197 -12.57 -1.24 -20.73
C ILE A 197 -13.83 -1.77 -21.44
N PRO A 198 -15.05 -1.36 -21.04
CA PRO A 198 -16.27 -1.82 -21.68
C PRO A 198 -16.48 -1.14 -23.03
N THR A 199 -17.24 -1.79 -23.92
CA THR A 199 -17.67 -1.19 -25.19
C THR A 199 -18.62 0.00 -24.98
N HIS A 200 -19.40 -0.02 -23.91
CA HIS A 200 -20.36 1.01 -23.55
C HIS A 200 -20.34 1.25 -22.03
N GLY A 201 -20.56 2.48 -21.60
CA GLY A 201 -20.54 2.82 -20.19
C GLY A 201 -20.29 4.31 -19.95
N PHE A 202 -19.98 4.64 -18.70
CA PHE A 202 -19.52 5.96 -18.34
C PHE A 202 -18.00 5.99 -18.38
N PHE A 203 -17.43 6.96 -19.09
CA PHE A 203 -15.99 7.10 -19.31
C PHE A 203 -15.57 8.52 -18.95
N LEU A 204 -14.44 8.64 -18.27
CA LEU A 204 -13.84 9.92 -17.92
C LEU A 204 -12.55 10.09 -18.70
N TYR A 205 -12.39 11.25 -19.32
CA TYR A 205 -11.23 11.60 -20.12
C TYR A 205 -10.53 12.83 -19.55
N ARG A 206 -9.20 12.81 -19.66
CA ARG A 206 -8.33 13.95 -19.38
C ARG A 206 -7.28 14.03 -20.47
N ASP A 207 -7.12 15.21 -21.07
CA ASP A 207 -6.06 15.47 -22.06
C ASP A 207 -6.04 14.42 -23.21
N GLY A 208 -7.22 13.99 -23.66
CA GLY A 208 -7.38 13.01 -24.74
C GLY A 208 -7.17 11.54 -24.33
N ALA A 209 -6.80 11.26 -23.08
CA ALA A 209 -6.65 9.91 -22.55
C ALA A 209 -7.81 9.55 -21.61
N MET A 210 -8.25 8.29 -21.66
CA MET A 210 -9.21 7.76 -20.68
C MET A 210 -8.50 7.58 -19.34
N VAL A 211 -9.10 8.10 -18.27
CA VAL A 211 -8.54 8.07 -16.92
C VAL A 211 -9.40 7.31 -15.91
N TRP A 212 -10.64 6.97 -16.28
CA TRP A 212 -11.53 6.11 -15.50
C TRP A 212 -12.71 5.60 -16.35
N HIS A 213 -13.29 4.44 -16.02
CA HIS A 213 -14.54 3.97 -16.62
C HIS A 213 -15.42 3.17 -15.66
N SER A 214 -16.70 2.98 -16.01
CA SER A 214 -17.72 2.36 -15.14
C SER A 214 -17.43 0.92 -14.69
N ASN A 215 -16.58 0.17 -15.40
CA ASN A 215 -16.13 -1.17 -14.97
C ASN A 215 -14.89 -1.15 -14.05
N CYS A 216 -14.40 0.01 -13.62
CA CYS A 216 -13.25 0.09 -12.72
C CYS A 216 -13.66 -0.22 -11.27
N LEU A 217 -12.78 -0.91 -10.54
CA LEU A 217 -12.86 -1.06 -9.09
C LEU A 217 -11.92 -0.08 -8.39
N PRO A 218 -12.43 1.00 -7.77
CA PRO A 218 -11.60 2.01 -7.13
C PRO A 218 -10.87 1.46 -5.90
N LEU A 219 -9.65 1.94 -5.68
CA LEU A 219 -8.93 1.74 -4.43
C LEU A 219 -9.63 2.51 -3.31
N ASN A 220 -10.01 1.80 -2.25
CA ASN A 220 -10.49 2.39 -1.00
C ASN A 220 -9.51 2.05 0.12
N MET A 221 -8.63 2.99 0.42
CA MET A 221 -7.51 2.80 1.33
C MET A 221 -7.57 3.76 2.51
N ARG A 222 -7.06 3.26 3.63
CA ARG A 222 -6.71 4.04 4.81
C ARG A 222 -5.31 3.68 5.30
N LEU A 223 -4.77 4.49 6.21
CA LEU A 223 -3.57 4.11 6.96
C LEU A 223 -3.92 3.18 8.12
N LEU A 224 -2.99 2.28 8.43
CA LEU A 224 -3.08 1.37 9.55
C LEU A 224 -2.74 2.11 10.86
N GLU A 225 -3.68 2.15 11.78
CA GLU A 225 -3.55 2.81 13.09
C GLU A 225 -3.31 1.75 14.18
N GLY A 226 -2.13 1.13 14.17
CA GLY A 226 -1.84 -0.02 15.01
C GLY A 226 -2.46 -1.32 14.47
N ASP A 227 -2.49 -2.38 15.28
CA ASP A 227 -3.11 -3.63 14.87
C ASP A 227 -4.62 -3.45 14.70
N ALA A 228 -5.16 -3.86 13.56
CA ALA A 228 -6.58 -3.77 13.24
C ALA A 228 -7.18 -5.16 13.04
N THR A 229 -8.36 -5.40 13.63
CA THR A 229 -9.15 -6.62 13.40
C THR A 229 -10.39 -6.31 12.56
N SER A 230 -10.90 -7.31 11.85
CA SER A 230 -12.06 -7.17 10.97
C SER A 230 -12.84 -8.49 10.89
N GLY A 231 -14.15 -8.39 10.70
CA GLY A 231 -15.00 -9.52 10.31
C GLY A 231 -14.86 -9.89 8.82
N SER A 232 -14.37 -8.96 8.01
CA SER A 232 -14.17 -9.10 6.57
C SER A 232 -12.68 -9.22 6.21
N PRO A 233 -12.31 -9.87 5.10
CA PRO A 233 -10.93 -9.92 4.62
C PRO A 233 -10.30 -8.54 4.48
N VAL A 234 -9.08 -8.38 5.00
CA VAL A 234 -8.29 -7.15 4.87
C VAL A 234 -6.93 -7.42 4.26
N ALA A 235 -6.34 -6.43 3.61
CA ALA A 235 -4.99 -6.50 3.03
C ALA A 235 -4.18 -5.24 3.33
N VAL A 236 -2.86 -5.37 3.38
CA VAL A 236 -1.94 -4.26 3.72
C VAL A 236 -0.88 -4.05 2.66
N THR A 237 -0.36 -2.83 2.53
CA THR A 237 0.82 -2.60 1.68
C THR A 237 1.99 -3.44 2.18
N PRO A 238 2.70 -4.20 1.33
CA PRO A 238 3.80 -5.05 1.75
C PRO A 238 5.03 -4.22 2.15
N GLY A 239 5.85 -4.77 3.05
CA GLY A 239 7.19 -4.25 3.30
C GLY A 239 7.67 -4.41 4.73
N ILE A 240 8.94 -4.08 4.94
CA ILE A 240 9.57 -4.04 6.26
C ILE A 240 9.08 -2.80 7.00
N THR A 241 8.74 -2.96 8.28
CA THR A 241 8.08 -1.91 9.07
C THR A 241 8.90 -1.46 10.27
N SER A 242 9.76 -2.32 10.80
CA SER A 242 10.65 -2.00 11.91
C SER A 242 11.80 -2.99 12.07
N GLY A 243 12.84 -2.54 12.76
CA GLY A 243 13.87 -3.38 13.33
C GLY A 243 14.01 -3.08 14.82
N ILE A 244 13.89 -4.12 15.66
CA ILE A 244 13.86 -4.02 17.12
C ILE A 244 15.03 -4.82 17.68
N TYR A 245 15.80 -4.20 18.57
CA TYR A 245 16.84 -4.86 19.34
C TYR A 245 16.33 -5.18 20.75
N ILE A 246 16.52 -6.42 21.18
CA ILE A 246 16.17 -6.92 22.51
C ILE A 246 17.45 -7.41 23.18
N PRO A 247 17.96 -6.73 24.22
CA PRO A 247 19.17 -7.15 24.91
C PRO A 247 18.97 -8.47 25.66
N GLN A 248 19.98 -9.35 25.64
CA GLN A 248 19.95 -10.60 26.41
C GLN A 248 20.02 -10.35 27.91
N ASP A 249 20.81 -9.35 28.32
CA ASP A 249 20.91 -8.85 29.69
C ASP A 249 20.51 -7.37 29.72
N PRO A 250 19.36 -7.02 30.30
CA PRO A 250 18.93 -5.63 30.42
C PRO A 250 19.89 -4.74 31.22
N SER A 251 20.67 -5.33 32.13
CA SER A 251 21.67 -4.60 32.91
C SER A 251 22.96 -4.34 32.12
N ASN A 252 23.21 -5.13 31.07
CA ASN A 252 24.34 -4.97 30.17
C ASN A 252 23.89 -5.08 28.69
N PRO A 253 23.11 -4.11 28.19
CA PRO A 253 22.44 -4.20 26.89
C PRO A 253 23.39 -4.16 25.69
N GLN A 254 24.70 -4.11 25.91
CA GLN A 254 25.74 -4.12 24.88
C GLN A 254 26.38 -5.50 24.67
N TYR A 255 26.08 -6.51 25.48
CA TYR A 255 26.67 -7.86 25.37
C TYR A 255 25.93 -8.79 24.39
N GLY A 256 25.21 -8.22 23.43
CA GLY A 256 24.44 -8.98 22.44
C GLY A 256 22.99 -9.22 22.88
N GLY A 257 22.26 -9.87 21.99
CA GLY A 257 20.82 -10.09 22.18
C GLY A 257 20.16 -10.56 20.90
N TYR A 258 18.88 -10.23 20.74
CA TYR A 258 18.07 -10.59 19.59
C TYR A 258 17.78 -9.37 18.73
N LEU A 259 17.95 -9.52 17.42
CA LEU A 259 17.43 -8.60 16.42
C LEU A 259 16.17 -9.19 15.80
N ASN A 260 15.05 -8.52 16.00
CA ASN A 260 13.78 -8.84 15.37
C ASN A 260 13.50 -7.85 14.26
N MET A 261 13.24 -8.37 13.07
CA MET A 261 12.79 -7.59 11.93
C MET A 261 11.32 -7.88 11.68
N ASN A 262 10.54 -6.82 11.53
CA ASN A 262 9.09 -6.91 11.35
C ASN A 262 8.67 -6.44 9.97
N CYS A 263 7.57 -7.00 9.49
CA CYS A 263 6.91 -6.59 8.27
C CYS A 263 5.42 -6.31 8.51
N SER A 264 4.82 -5.64 7.53
CA SER A 264 3.38 -5.57 7.42
C SER A 264 2.83 -6.91 6.97
N SER A 265 1.69 -7.30 7.52
CA SER A 265 1.00 -8.53 7.16
C SER A 265 -0.49 -8.41 7.46
N ALA A 266 -1.31 -9.09 6.67
CA ALA A 266 -2.73 -9.24 6.91
C ALA A 266 -3.16 -10.70 6.71
N GLY A 267 -3.91 -11.26 7.64
CA GLY A 267 -4.25 -12.68 7.67
C GLY A 267 -5.22 -13.02 8.80
N ILE A 268 -5.32 -14.30 9.17
CA ILE A 268 -6.14 -14.71 10.31
C ILE A 268 -5.29 -14.79 11.58
N SER A 269 -5.81 -14.23 12.66
CA SER A 269 -5.22 -14.34 14.00
C SER A 269 -6.34 -14.43 15.03
N GLY A 270 -6.38 -15.50 15.81
CA GLY A 270 -7.44 -15.69 16.81
C GLY A 270 -8.84 -15.86 16.18
N GLY A 271 -8.92 -16.41 14.97
CA GLY A 271 -10.18 -16.67 14.27
C GLY A 271 -10.81 -15.48 13.55
N VAL A 272 -10.18 -14.29 13.60
CA VAL A 272 -10.63 -13.08 12.90
C VAL A 272 -9.56 -12.58 11.93
N TRP A 273 -9.97 -11.82 10.92
CA TRP A 273 -9.02 -11.12 10.06
C TRP A 273 -8.30 -10.05 10.87
N LYS A 274 -6.97 -10.01 10.71
CA LYS A 274 -6.08 -9.08 11.39
C LYS A 274 -5.10 -8.49 10.39
N ALA A 275 -4.90 -7.18 10.46
CA ALA A 275 -3.82 -6.45 9.83
C ALA A 275 -2.85 -5.96 10.90
N SER A 276 -1.55 -6.09 10.65
CA SER A 276 -0.50 -5.69 11.58
C SER A 276 0.71 -5.14 10.84
N SER A 277 1.44 -4.26 11.51
CA SER A 277 2.77 -3.80 11.10
C SER A 277 3.89 -4.40 11.95
N ALA A 278 3.59 -5.38 12.80
CA ALA A 278 4.51 -5.91 13.80
C ALA A 278 4.70 -7.44 13.70
N VAL A 279 4.50 -8.02 12.51
CA VAL A 279 4.73 -9.45 12.31
C VAL A 279 6.23 -9.70 12.12
N VAL A 280 6.82 -10.47 13.03
CA VAL A 280 8.24 -10.85 12.98
C VAL A 280 8.44 -11.80 11.80
N TYR A 281 9.26 -11.39 10.82
CA TYR A 281 9.63 -12.27 9.69
C TYR A 281 11.04 -12.83 9.81
N SER A 282 11.87 -12.23 10.68
CA SER A 282 13.24 -12.69 10.96
C SER A 282 13.59 -12.35 12.41
N SER A 283 14.16 -13.33 13.11
CA SER A 283 14.71 -13.18 14.45
C SER A 283 16.05 -13.90 14.51
N ARG A 284 17.10 -13.20 14.95
CA ARG A 284 18.43 -13.81 15.09
C ARG A 284 19.20 -13.23 16.28
N ILE A 285 20.13 -14.03 16.78
CA ILE A 285 21.10 -13.58 17.77
C ILE A 285 22.11 -12.65 17.09
N ILE A 286 22.48 -11.57 17.77
CA ILE A 286 23.48 -10.60 17.30
C ILE A 286 24.65 -10.51 18.29
N SER A 287 25.84 -10.23 17.76
CA SER A 287 27.04 -10.03 18.58
C SER A 287 26.98 -8.73 19.38
N SER A 288 27.85 -8.58 20.37
CA SER A 288 28.01 -7.32 21.12
C SER A 288 28.36 -6.13 20.21
N SER A 289 29.24 -6.35 19.24
CA SER A 289 29.62 -5.32 18.27
C SER A 289 28.41 -4.84 17.45
N GLU A 290 27.56 -5.76 17.03
CA GLU A 290 26.37 -5.47 16.25
C GLU A 290 25.28 -4.80 17.10
N ALA A 291 25.07 -5.27 18.33
CA ALA A 291 24.17 -4.67 19.31
C ALA A 291 24.54 -3.21 19.61
N SER A 292 25.83 -2.90 19.70
CA SER A 292 26.30 -1.54 19.93
C SER A 292 26.04 -0.59 18.74
N ALA A 293 26.06 -1.13 17.51
CA ALA A 293 25.93 -0.36 16.27
C ALA A 293 24.47 -0.14 15.86
N PHE A 294 23.59 -1.11 16.15
CA PHE A 294 22.20 -1.06 15.70
C PHE A 294 21.36 -0.06 16.51
N LYS A 295 20.63 0.82 15.81
CA LYS A 295 19.57 1.63 16.42
C LYS A 295 18.19 1.14 15.99
N PRO A 296 17.31 0.79 16.94
CA PRO A 296 15.92 0.43 16.62
C PRO A 296 15.19 1.53 15.87
N TRP A 297 14.30 1.14 14.98
CA TRP A 297 13.50 2.06 14.17
C TRP A 297 12.16 1.43 13.78
N ALA A 298 11.17 2.28 13.48
CA ALA A 298 9.86 1.88 12.98
C ALA A 298 9.28 2.96 12.07
N ILE A 299 8.46 2.54 11.10
CA ILE A 299 7.76 3.47 10.18
C ILE A 299 6.45 4.04 10.76
N SER A 300 6.05 3.65 11.98
CA SER A 300 4.95 4.24 12.77
C SER A 300 3.66 4.57 11.99
N GLY A 301 2.88 3.57 11.62
CA GLY A 301 1.55 3.76 11.00
C GLY A 301 1.58 4.13 9.51
N ARG A 302 2.75 4.15 8.87
CA ARG A 302 2.91 4.37 7.42
C ARG A 302 2.62 3.13 6.58
N VAL A 303 1.71 2.26 7.04
CA VAL A 303 1.26 1.05 6.31
C VAL A 303 -0.14 1.30 5.79
N GLY A 304 -0.36 1.04 4.51
CA GLY A 304 -1.67 1.08 3.90
C GLY A 304 -2.53 -0.11 4.25
N LEU A 305 -3.85 0.08 4.33
CA LEU A 305 -4.85 -0.93 4.66
C LEU A 305 -6.07 -0.78 3.75
N ILE A 306 -6.57 -1.91 3.25
CA ILE A 306 -7.83 -2.01 2.49
C ILE A 306 -8.72 -3.10 3.08
N ASP A 307 -10.04 -2.92 2.97
CA ASP A 307 -10.99 -4.04 2.99
C ASP A 307 -10.95 -4.69 1.60
N SER A 308 -10.76 -6.01 1.57
CA SER A 308 -10.61 -6.78 0.32
C SER A 308 -11.85 -7.54 -0.11
N SER A 309 -12.90 -7.57 0.71
CA SER A 309 -14.14 -8.32 0.42
C SER A 309 -14.77 -7.93 -0.92
N ILE A 310 -14.73 -6.64 -1.23
CA ILE A 310 -15.21 -6.02 -2.47
C ILE A 310 -14.43 -6.48 -3.71
N TYR A 311 -13.11 -6.63 -3.58
CA TYR A 311 -12.22 -6.98 -4.68
C TYR A 311 -12.27 -8.49 -4.96
N ASP A 312 -12.45 -9.29 -3.92
CA ASP A 312 -12.57 -10.75 -4.02
C ASP A 312 -13.85 -11.20 -4.73
N GLN A 313 -14.92 -10.40 -4.68
CA GLN A 313 -16.15 -10.69 -5.41
C GLN A 313 -16.00 -10.56 -6.93
N TYR A 314 -15.08 -9.72 -7.41
CA TYR A 314 -14.97 -9.34 -8.82
C TYR A 314 -13.91 -10.11 -9.59
N TYR A 315 -12.83 -10.52 -8.92
CA TYR A 315 -11.91 -11.54 -9.40
C TYR A 315 -12.16 -12.82 -8.61
N PRO A 316 -13.30 -13.51 -8.85
CA PRO A 316 -13.54 -14.80 -8.26
C PRO A 316 -12.43 -15.74 -8.72
N TYR A 317 -11.93 -16.52 -7.78
CA TYR A 317 -10.92 -17.57 -7.92
C TYR A 317 -10.83 -18.19 -9.32
N ALA A 318 -9.61 -18.23 -9.88
CA ALA A 318 -9.24 -19.19 -10.90
C ALA A 318 -8.49 -20.35 -10.24
#